data_AF-A0A1Y1NKH0-F1
#
_entry.id   AF-A0A1Y1NKH0-F1
#
_cell.length_a   1.000
_cell.length_b   1.000
_cell.length_c   1.000
_cell.angle_alpha   90.00
_cell.angle_beta   90.00
_cell.angle_gamma   90.00
#
_symmetry.space_group_name_H-M   'P 1'
#
loop_
_entity.id
_entity.type
_entity.pdbx_description
1 polymer ?
#
loop_
_entity_poly.entity_id
_entity_poly.type
_entity_poly.pdbx_seq_one_letter_code
_entity_poly.pdbx_strand_id
1 'polypeptide(L)'
;KDRMERKRLNIQTIPYEYPTLIIRGPAVWHTSYVIGKQLLERHIHIESPVLMRIRDLWQEEYSSMLILPIARLCEDDGFPMDIAAMLEKVCDICEQSRDVLLNQWYPKCADVILKHRDHWCPFVPKIEGDSMMMIESYFDCVNALMGIQIRDLISVSLKHFVEFLRQYKAGNYYDGTFYDFMFLNTPVMKVYAKVVPNSSQIYLEPTFEEVRTMLRTCFVKILNVNAKLPRIENIMFPEFQHKDTYLSSVSDGEGPIADLIEEGMSYFEMNTLGPELYLSFYKQFHYILDGKAKKMLHEFLAMDPPPIMKEYCK
;
A
#
# COMPACT_ATOMS: atom_id res chain seq x y z
N LYS A 1 -11.06 61.88 17.80
CA LYS A 1 -11.08 61.27 19.16
C LYS A 1 -12.06 61.98 20.12
N ASP A 2 -13.06 62.72 19.62
CA ASP A 2 -14.13 63.29 20.45
C ASP A 2 -15.22 62.23 20.70
N ARG A 3 -15.66 62.09 21.96
CA ARG A 3 -16.60 61.04 22.40
C ARG A 3 -18.05 61.38 22.05
N MET A 4 -18.41 62.66 21.97
CA MET A 4 -19.79 63.10 21.74
C MET A 4 -20.20 62.92 20.28
N GLU A 5 -19.34 63.32 19.33
CA GLU A 5 -19.51 63.08 17.89
C GLU A 5 -19.62 61.57 17.57
N ARG A 6 -18.84 60.73 18.25
CA ARG A 6 -18.88 59.26 18.08
C ARG A 6 -20.23 58.66 18.43
N LYS A 7 -20.86 59.19 19.48
CA LYS A 7 -22.18 58.74 19.94
C LYS A 7 -23.29 59.21 19.00
N ARG A 8 -23.16 60.42 18.42
CA ARG A 8 -24.07 60.95 17.39
C ARG A 8 -24.01 60.13 16.09
N LEU A 9 -22.82 59.73 15.68
CA LEU A 9 -22.58 58.96 14.44
C LEU A 9 -22.70 57.44 14.61
N ASN A 10 -23.06 56.97 15.81
CA ASN A 10 -23.25 55.56 16.16
C ASN A 10 -22.07 54.63 15.81
N ILE A 11 -20.84 55.13 15.96
CA ILE A 11 -19.62 54.36 15.66
C ILE A 11 -19.27 53.50 16.88
N GLN A 12 -19.58 52.21 16.82
CA GLN A 12 -19.45 51.27 17.95
C GLN A 12 -17.99 50.89 18.26
N THR A 13 -17.12 50.78 17.25
CA THR A 13 -15.70 50.43 17.41
C THR A 13 -14.81 51.38 16.62
N ILE A 14 -13.60 51.63 17.12
CA ILE A 14 -12.55 52.35 16.40
C ILE A 14 -11.46 51.33 16.12
N PRO A 15 -10.92 51.25 14.89
CA PRO A 15 -9.79 50.36 14.61
C PRO A 15 -8.63 50.65 15.56
N TYR A 16 -8.01 49.59 16.06
CA TYR A 16 -6.82 49.69 16.91
C TYR A 16 -5.69 50.31 16.07
N GLU A 17 -5.07 51.37 16.56
CA GLU A 17 -3.87 51.94 15.92
C GLU A 17 -2.72 50.95 16.14
N TYR A 18 -2.54 50.02 15.20
CA TYR A 18 -1.35 49.18 15.19
C TYR A 18 -0.13 50.09 14.99
N PRO A 19 0.93 49.95 15.81
CA PRO A 19 2.14 50.73 15.60
C PRO A 19 2.65 50.47 14.19
N THR A 20 2.79 51.53 13.40
CA THR A 20 3.39 51.41 12.07
C THR A 20 4.85 51.04 12.25
N LEU A 21 5.18 49.77 12.05
CA LEU A 21 6.57 49.30 12.07
C LEU A 21 7.27 49.81 10.81
N ILE A 22 7.94 50.96 10.93
CA ILE A 22 8.78 51.49 9.87
C ILE A 22 10.13 50.77 9.96
N ILE A 23 10.27 49.67 9.22
CA ILE A 23 11.56 49.00 9.03
C ILE A 23 12.44 49.94 8.20
N ARG A 24 13.41 50.61 8.85
CA ARG A 24 14.43 51.42 8.17
C ARG A 24 15.60 50.54 7.79
N GLY A 25 16.12 50.72 6.58
CA GLY A 25 17.24 49.94 6.07
C GLY A 25 18.60 50.35 6.68
N PRO A 26 19.60 49.44 6.64
CA PRO A 26 19.50 48.05 6.20
C PRO A 26 18.99 47.15 7.33
N ALA A 27 18.01 46.28 7.02
CA ALA A 27 17.53 45.30 7.97
C ALA A 27 18.60 44.22 8.20
N VAL A 28 18.89 43.89 9.47
CA VAL A 28 19.96 42.94 9.85
C VAL A 28 19.81 41.55 9.23
N TRP A 29 18.58 41.14 8.91
CA TRP A 29 18.27 39.87 8.26
C TRP A 29 18.33 39.92 6.73
N HIS A 30 18.44 41.10 6.11
CA HIS A 30 18.37 41.27 4.66
C HIS A 30 19.49 40.50 3.95
N THR A 31 20.73 40.63 4.43
CA THR A 31 21.87 39.91 3.85
C THR A 31 21.70 38.40 3.95
N SER A 32 21.29 37.89 5.12
CA SER A 32 21.01 36.46 5.32
C SER A 32 19.89 35.96 4.41
N TYR A 33 18.83 36.76 4.22
CA TYR A 33 17.75 36.45 3.30
C TYR A 33 18.23 36.40 1.84
N VAL A 34 19.00 37.41 1.39
CA VAL A 34 19.52 37.46 0.02
C VAL A 34 20.45 36.28 -0.26
N ILE A 35 21.36 35.96 0.68
CA ILE A 35 22.25 34.80 0.57
C ILE A 35 21.42 33.51 0.52
N GLY A 36 20.47 33.34 1.44
CA GLY A 36 19.60 32.16 1.47
C GLY A 36 18.82 32.00 0.16
N LYS A 37 18.21 33.07 -0.35
CA LYS A 37 17.49 33.07 -1.62
C LYS A 37 18.39 32.63 -2.78
N GLN A 38 19.58 33.21 -2.90
CA GLN A 38 20.52 32.84 -3.97
C GLN A 38 20.99 31.39 -3.87
N LEU A 39 21.15 30.85 -2.67
CA LEU A 39 21.48 29.43 -2.47
C LEU A 39 20.31 28.54 -2.91
N LEU A 40 19.08 28.86 -2.53
CA LEU A 40 17.89 28.10 -2.93
C LEU A 40 17.71 28.11 -4.45
N GLU A 41 17.87 29.27 -5.10
CA GLU A 41 17.79 29.41 -6.56
C GLU A 41 18.84 28.57 -7.28
N ARG A 42 20.04 28.43 -6.71
CA ARG A 42 21.13 27.63 -7.29
C ARG A 42 20.93 26.12 -7.15
N HIS A 43 20.28 25.66 -6.09
CA HIS A 43 20.27 24.24 -5.73
C HIS A 43 18.93 23.51 -5.93
N ILE A 44 17.78 24.19 -5.76
CA ILE A 44 16.50 23.47 -5.74
C ILE A 44 15.94 23.24 -7.16
N HIS A 45 16.44 23.98 -8.16
CA HIS A 45 16.12 23.80 -9.58
C HIS A 45 14.61 23.70 -9.93
N ILE A 46 13.69 24.14 -9.05
CA ILE A 46 12.22 23.96 -9.18
C ILE A 46 11.69 24.52 -10.50
N GLU A 47 12.26 25.64 -10.96
CA GLU A 47 11.85 26.33 -12.18
C GLU A 47 12.40 25.67 -13.46
N SER A 48 13.15 24.56 -13.34
CA SER A 48 13.66 23.80 -14.48
C SER A 48 12.50 23.28 -15.33
N PRO A 49 12.42 23.65 -16.63
CA PRO A 49 11.40 23.13 -17.52
C PRO A 49 11.41 21.60 -17.62
N VAL A 50 12.56 20.96 -17.40
CA VAL A 50 12.70 19.50 -17.41
C VAL A 50 11.92 18.85 -16.27
N LEU A 51 12.06 19.37 -15.05
CA LEU A 51 11.33 18.85 -13.88
C LEU A 51 9.83 19.03 -14.05
N MET A 52 9.40 20.18 -14.58
CA MET A 52 8.00 20.42 -14.91
C MET A 52 7.48 19.39 -15.91
N ARG A 53 8.23 19.13 -17.00
CA ARG A 53 7.82 18.16 -18.03
C ARG A 53 7.78 16.72 -17.50
N ILE A 54 8.72 16.31 -16.65
CA ILE A 54 8.69 14.99 -15.99
C ILE A 54 7.46 14.87 -15.09
N ARG A 55 7.13 15.93 -14.34
CA ARG A 55 5.94 15.97 -13.50
C ARG A 55 4.66 15.89 -14.33
N ASP A 56 4.57 16.67 -15.40
CA ASP A 56 3.39 16.70 -16.25
C ASP A 56 3.20 15.35 -16.96
N LEU A 57 4.29 14.72 -17.43
CA LEU A 57 4.28 13.36 -17.99
C LEU A 57 3.73 12.33 -17.00
N TRP A 58 4.18 12.39 -15.74
CA TRP A 58 3.63 11.52 -14.69
C TRP A 58 2.14 11.75 -14.50
N GLN A 59 1.73 13.02 -14.43
CA GLN A 59 0.35 13.39 -14.18
C GLN A 59 -0.59 12.94 -15.31
N GLU A 60 -0.15 13.04 -16.56
CA GLU A 60 -0.93 12.70 -17.74
C GLU A 60 -1.05 11.18 -17.96
N GLU A 61 0.03 10.42 -17.77
CA GLU A 61 0.07 9.01 -18.18
C GLU A 61 0.06 8.00 -17.02
N TYR A 62 0.54 8.38 -15.83
CA TYR A 62 0.82 7.43 -14.73
C TYR A 62 0.07 7.75 -13.43
N SER A 63 -0.57 8.91 -13.31
CA SER A 63 -1.27 9.31 -12.07
C SER A 63 -2.42 8.38 -11.66
N SER A 64 -3.09 7.76 -12.63
CA SER A 64 -4.16 6.79 -12.40
C SER A 64 -3.67 5.35 -12.29
N MET A 65 -2.36 5.10 -12.40
CA MET A 65 -1.79 3.77 -12.29
C MET A 65 -1.91 3.26 -10.84
N LEU A 66 -2.21 1.98 -10.70
CA LEU A 66 -2.21 1.26 -9.42
C LEU A 66 -1.35 0.01 -9.59
N ILE A 67 -0.52 -0.29 -8.59
CA ILE A 67 0.37 -1.45 -8.62
C ILE A 67 -0.44 -2.75 -8.53
N LEU A 68 -1.47 -2.78 -7.69
CA LEU A 68 -2.34 -3.95 -7.53
C LEU A 68 -3.82 -3.52 -7.63
N PRO A 69 -4.35 -3.33 -8.86
CA PRO A 69 -5.77 -3.05 -9.05
C PRO A 69 -6.61 -4.28 -8.70
N ILE A 70 -7.63 -4.13 -7.86
CA ILE A 70 -8.50 -5.25 -7.44
C ILE A 70 -9.22 -5.89 -8.62
N ALA A 71 -9.59 -5.10 -9.64
CA ALA A 71 -10.19 -5.62 -10.87
C ALA A 71 -9.33 -6.70 -11.52
N ARG A 72 -8.00 -6.49 -11.58
CA ARG A 72 -7.04 -7.45 -12.14
C ARG A 72 -6.83 -8.68 -11.26
N LEU A 73 -6.95 -8.50 -9.94
CA LEU A 73 -6.88 -9.62 -9.01
C LEU A 73 -8.07 -10.58 -9.17
N CYS A 74 -9.24 -10.03 -9.52
CA CYS A 74 -10.48 -10.77 -9.79
C CYS A 74 -10.56 -11.37 -11.21
N GLU A 75 -9.63 -11.05 -12.12
CA GLU A 75 -9.64 -11.60 -13.48
C GLU A 75 -9.46 -13.13 -13.46
N ASP A 76 -10.09 -13.81 -14.43
CA ASP A 76 -10.09 -15.26 -14.65
C ASP A 76 -10.83 -16.12 -13.61
N ASP A 77 -10.27 -16.25 -12.40
CA ASP A 77 -10.76 -17.21 -11.38
C ASP A 77 -11.79 -16.60 -10.43
N GLY A 78 -11.85 -15.26 -10.37
CA GLY A 78 -12.67 -14.53 -9.41
C GLY A 78 -12.35 -14.87 -7.95
N PHE A 79 -13.18 -14.36 -7.05
CA PHE A 79 -13.15 -14.71 -5.63
C PHE A 79 -14.21 -15.77 -5.30
N PRO A 80 -13.97 -16.71 -4.37
CA PRO A 80 -12.78 -16.86 -3.52
C PRO A 80 -11.62 -17.65 -4.17
N MET A 81 -10.38 -17.31 -3.81
CA MET A 81 -9.15 -17.93 -4.31
C MET A 81 -8.44 -18.79 -3.26
N ASP A 82 -7.47 -19.59 -3.67
CA ASP A 82 -6.53 -20.29 -2.77
C ASP A 82 -5.28 -19.43 -2.52
N ILE A 83 -4.54 -19.67 -1.42
CA ILE A 83 -3.34 -18.89 -1.05
C ILE A 83 -2.30 -18.85 -2.17
N ALA A 84 -2.00 -20.02 -2.77
CA ALA A 84 -0.98 -20.12 -3.80
C ALA A 84 -1.36 -19.29 -5.04
N ALA A 85 -2.60 -19.43 -5.51
CA ALA A 85 -3.10 -18.69 -6.66
C ALA A 85 -3.13 -17.17 -6.40
N MET A 86 -3.49 -16.74 -5.19
CA MET A 86 -3.48 -15.32 -4.81
C MET A 86 -2.06 -14.75 -4.82
N LEU A 87 -1.08 -15.46 -4.24
CA LEU A 87 0.32 -15.02 -4.22
C LEU A 87 0.93 -14.98 -5.61
N GLU A 88 0.64 -15.95 -6.46
CA GLU A 88 1.09 -16.00 -7.85
C GLU A 88 0.58 -14.78 -8.63
N LYS A 89 -0.74 -14.53 -8.61
CA LYS A 89 -1.33 -13.35 -9.28
C LYS A 89 -0.78 -12.04 -8.74
N VAL A 90 -0.64 -11.90 -7.42
CA VAL A 90 -0.07 -10.68 -6.83
C VAL A 90 1.38 -10.48 -7.29
N CYS A 91 2.19 -11.54 -7.34
CA CYS A 91 3.56 -11.45 -7.86
C CYS A 91 3.56 -11.01 -9.32
N ASP A 92 2.77 -11.67 -10.17
CA ASP A 92 2.72 -11.37 -11.61
C ASP A 92 2.28 -9.93 -11.88
N ILE A 93 1.23 -9.45 -11.20
CA ILE A 93 0.73 -8.08 -11.36
C ILE A 93 1.77 -7.05 -10.86
N CYS A 94 2.45 -7.33 -9.74
CA CYS A 94 3.50 -6.46 -9.22
C CYS A 94 4.72 -6.42 -10.16
N GLU A 95 5.11 -7.56 -10.74
CA GLU A 95 6.20 -7.64 -11.72
C GLU A 95 5.85 -6.88 -13.00
N GLN A 96 4.64 -7.06 -13.54
CA GLN A 96 4.17 -6.28 -14.68
C GLN A 96 4.17 -4.77 -14.40
N SER A 97 3.72 -4.37 -13.21
CA SER A 97 3.75 -2.96 -12.80
C SER A 97 5.18 -2.42 -12.72
N ARG A 98 6.11 -3.22 -12.18
CA ARG A 98 7.54 -2.88 -12.17
C ARG A 98 8.11 -2.77 -13.58
N ASP A 99 7.68 -3.65 -14.48
CA ASP A 99 8.13 -3.65 -15.87
C ASP A 99 7.63 -2.42 -16.64
N VAL A 100 6.40 -1.98 -16.39
CA VAL A 100 5.88 -0.69 -16.90
C VAL A 100 6.75 0.48 -16.41
N LEU A 101 7.14 0.49 -15.13
CA LEU A 101 8.01 1.54 -14.60
C LEU A 101 9.38 1.52 -15.30
N LEU A 102 10.05 0.37 -15.37
CA LEU A 102 11.41 0.24 -15.90
C LEU A 102 11.49 0.37 -17.42
N ASN A 103 10.54 -0.18 -18.15
CA ASN A 103 10.61 -0.28 -19.62
C ASN A 103 9.77 0.79 -20.34
N GLN A 104 8.88 1.50 -19.65
CA GLN A 104 8.07 2.56 -20.26
C GLN A 104 8.31 3.92 -19.61
N TRP A 105 8.08 4.04 -18.30
CA TRP A 105 8.18 5.33 -17.62
C TRP A 105 9.62 5.87 -17.57
N TYR A 106 10.59 5.04 -17.17
CA TYR A 106 12.00 5.43 -17.10
C TYR A 106 12.58 5.90 -18.45
N PRO A 107 12.40 5.16 -19.57
CA PRO A 107 12.84 5.62 -20.88
C PRO A 107 12.18 6.93 -21.31
N LYS A 108 10.88 7.11 -21.04
CA LYS A 108 10.20 8.39 -21.33
C LYS A 108 10.77 9.55 -20.52
N CYS A 109 11.11 9.33 -19.25
CA CYS A 109 11.80 10.32 -18.42
C CYS A 109 13.18 10.67 -19.00
N ALA A 110 13.96 9.65 -19.42
CA ALA A 110 15.25 9.86 -20.06
C ALA A 110 15.11 10.67 -21.36
N ASP A 111 14.11 10.35 -22.20
CA ASP A 111 13.82 11.09 -23.43
C ASP A 111 13.48 12.56 -23.16
N VAL A 112 12.71 12.87 -22.10
CA VAL A 112 12.41 14.26 -21.71
C VAL A 112 13.68 15.01 -21.34
N ILE A 113 14.57 14.38 -20.56
CA ILE A 113 15.84 14.98 -20.15
C ILE A 113 16.76 15.21 -21.36
N LEU A 114 16.84 14.25 -22.29
CA LEU A 114 17.64 14.34 -23.51
C LEU A 114 17.11 15.42 -24.46
N LYS A 115 15.79 15.54 -24.63
CA LYS A 115 15.14 16.58 -25.46
C LYS A 115 15.42 18.00 -24.96
N HIS A 116 15.60 18.16 -23.65
CA HIS A 116 15.84 19.47 -23.03
C HIS A 116 17.29 19.67 -22.57
N ARG A 117 18.25 19.04 -23.28
CA ARG A 117 19.69 19.11 -23.00
C ARG A 117 20.22 20.52 -22.77
N ASP A 118 19.71 21.50 -23.50
CA ASP A 118 20.14 22.89 -23.41
C ASP A 118 20.00 23.48 -21.99
N HIS A 119 19.10 22.95 -21.16
CA HIS A 119 18.83 23.47 -19.82
C HIS A 119 19.78 22.94 -18.74
N TRP A 120 20.38 21.77 -18.96
CA TRP A 120 21.28 21.14 -17.97
C TRP A 120 22.73 21.02 -18.45
N CYS A 121 22.96 21.03 -19.77
CA CYS A 121 24.31 21.01 -20.34
C CYS A 121 25.22 22.16 -19.84
N PRO A 122 24.72 23.37 -19.52
CA PRO A 122 25.56 24.43 -18.94
C PRO A 122 26.16 24.07 -17.57
N PHE A 123 25.58 23.12 -16.85
CA PHE A 123 26.10 22.64 -15.56
C PHE A 123 27.21 21.58 -15.71
N VAL A 124 27.41 21.05 -16.92
CA VAL A 124 28.48 20.08 -17.20
C VAL A 124 29.83 20.81 -17.16
N PRO A 125 30.79 20.36 -16.34
CA PRO A 125 32.16 20.89 -16.35
C PRO A 125 32.76 20.81 -17.75
N LYS A 126 33.32 21.93 -18.23
CA LYS A 126 33.96 21.99 -19.56
C LYS A 126 35.47 21.75 -19.52
N ILE A 127 36.08 21.90 -18.34
CA ILE A 127 37.51 21.76 -18.11
C ILE A 127 37.73 20.52 -17.24
N GLU A 128 38.70 19.69 -17.61
CA GLU A 128 39.10 18.55 -16.78
C GLU A 128 39.62 19.05 -15.42
N GLY A 129 38.96 18.63 -14.35
CA GLY A 129 39.27 19.03 -12.97
C GLY A 129 38.27 20.01 -12.32
N ASP A 130 37.30 20.54 -13.07
CA ASP A 130 36.20 21.32 -12.48
C ASP A 130 35.23 20.43 -11.69
N SER A 131 34.59 21.02 -10.68
CA SER A 131 33.65 20.31 -9.81
C SER A 131 32.37 19.89 -10.53
N MET A 132 31.99 18.62 -10.40
CA MET A 132 30.71 18.07 -10.91
C MET A 132 29.50 18.38 -10.00
N MET A 133 29.71 19.11 -8.90
CA MET A 133 28.68 19.31 -7.86
C MET A 133 27.38 19.93 -8.39
N MET A 134 27.46 20.83 -9.37
CA MET A 134 26.26 21.48 -9.93
C MET A 134 25.39 20.51 -10.73
N ILE A 135 25.99 19.62 -11.53
CA ILE A 135 25.24 18.64 -12.32
C ILE A 135 24.75 17.48 -11.45
N GLU A 136 25.52 17.08 -10.44
CA GLU A 136 25.09 16.11 -9.43
C GLU A 136 23.87 16.63 -8.66
N SER A 137 23.94 17.87 -8.16
CA SER A 137 22.81 18.53 -7.47
C SER A 137 21.57 18.65 -8.36
N TYR A 138 21.74 18.89 -9.66
CA TYR A 138 20.64 18.92 -10.60
C TYR A 138 19.96 17.55 -10.75
N PHE A 139 20.75 16.49 -10.96
CA PHE A 139 20.19 15.15 -11.08
C PHE A 139 19.67 14.60 -9.75
N ASP A 140 20.23 15.00 -8.60
CA ASP A 140 19.65 14.72 -7.29
C ASP A 140 18.22 15.28 -7.20
N CYS A 141 17.96 16.48 -7.72
CA CYS A 141 16.61 17.04 -7.78
C CYS A 141 15.67 16.25 -8.71
N VAL A 142 16.18 15.80 -9.87
CA VAL A 142 15.41 14.96 -10.80
C VAL A 142 15.04 13.63 -10.15
N ASN A 143 16.01 12.96 -9.53
CA ASN A 143 15.79 11.70 -8.82
C ASN A 143 14.88 11.87 -7.61
N ALA A 144 14.98 12.99 -6.88
CA ALA A 144 14.07 13.30 -5.78
C ALA A 144 12.62 13.43 -6.28
N LEU A 145 12.40 14.13 -7.40
CA LEU A 145 11.07 14.24 -8.01
C LEU A 145 10.53 12.85 -8.42
N MET A 146 11.34 12.07 -9.13
CA MET A 146 10.98 10.70 -9.55
C MET A 146 10.70 9.79 -8.33
N GLY A 147 11.49 9.92 -7.27
CA GLY A 147 11.28 9.19 -6.02
C GLY A 147 9.98 9.55 -5.31
N ILE A 148 9.60 10.84 -5.32
CA ILE A 148 8.31 11.30 -4.78
C ILE A 148 7.15 10.70 -5.59
N GLN A 149 7.25 10.68 -6.92
CA GLN A 149 6.22 10.10 -7.79
C GLN A 149 6.00 8.60 -7.49
N ILE A 150 7.07 7.83 -7.35
CA ILE A 150 6.99 6.42 -6.96
C ILE A 150 6.41 6.25 -5.55
N ARG A 151 6.80 7.11 -4.60
CA ARG A 151 6.24 7.11 -3.23
C ARG A 151 4.74 7.36 -3.23
N ASP A 152 4.26 8.28 -4.06
CA ASP A 152 2.84 8.54 -4.23
C ASP A 152 2.11 7.34 -4.83
N LEU A 153 2.65 6.71 -5.89
CA LEU A 153 2.10 5.49 -6.49
C LEU A 153 1.93 4.36 -5.45
N ILE A 154 2.97 4.12 -4.65
CA ILE A 154 2.97 3.10 -3.59
C ILE A 154 1.90 3.43 -2.54
N SER A 155 1.86 4.69 -2.09
CA SER A 155 0.90 5.13 -1.07
C SER A 155 -0.54 5.00 -1.54
N VAL A 156 -0.83 5.38 -2.78
CA VAL A 156 -2.16 5.25 -3.39
C VAL A 156 -2.53 3.77 -3.58
N SER A 157 -1.59 2.95 -4.03
CA SER A 157 -1.82 1.50 -4.23
C SER A 157 -2.09 0.76 -2.94
N LEU A 158 -1.35 1.07 -1.86
CA LEU A 158 -1.58 0.47 -0.54
C LEU A 158 -2.95 0.90 0.02
N LYS A 159 -3.30 2.18 -0.07
CA LYS A 159 -4.64 2.68 0.32
C LYS A 159 -5.75 1.98 -0.45
N HIS A 160 -5.56 1.76 -1.75
CA HIS A 160 -6.53 1.02 -2.57
C HIS A 160 -6.72 -0.41 -2.07
N PHE A 161 -5.63 -1.12 -1.75
CA PHE A 161 -5.70 -2.47 -1.20
C PHE A 161 -6.33 -2.52 0.20
N VAL A 162 -6.03 -1.54 1.07
CA VAL A 162 -6.68 -1.42 2.39
C VAL A 162 -8.17 -1.15 2.25
N GLU A 163 -8.59 -0.27 1.34
CA GLU A 163 -10.01 0.02 1.11
C GLU A 163 -10.78 -1.20 0.57
N PHE A 164 -10.12 -2.10 -0.15
CA PHE A 164 -10.68 -3.40 -0.48
C PHE A 164 -10.91 -4.27 0.77
N LEU A 165 -9.91 -4.40 1.64
CA LEU A 165 -10.04 -5.16 2.90
C LEU A 165 -11.08 -4.55 3.84
N ARG A 166 -11.24 -3.22 3.80
CA ARG A 166 -12.21 -2.48 4.60
C ARG A 166 -13.66 -2.90 4.35
N GLN A 167 -13.97 -3.48 3.19
CA GLN A 167 -15.29 -4.04 2.91
C GLN A 167 -15.69 -5.10 3.95
N TYR A 168 -14.72 -5.78 4.57
CA TYR A 168 -14.92 -6.83 5.57
C TYR A 168 -14.80 -6.33 7.02
N LYS A 169 -14.76 -5.01 7.27
CA LYS A 169 -14.61 -4.44 8.62
C LYS A 169 -15.71 -4.82 9.62
N ALA A 170 -16.88 -5.26 9.14
CA ALA A 170 -17.97 -5.71 10.00
C ALA A 170 -17.65 -7.04 10.71
N GLY A 171 -16.59 -7.72 10.28
CA GLY A 171 -16.23 -9.05 10.73
C GLY A 171 -17.20 -10.11 10.21
N ASN A 172 -16.95 -11.35 10.64
CA ASN A 172 -17.77 -12.51 10.30
C ASN A 172 -18.29 -13.23 11.54
N TYR A 173 -18.40 -12.50 12.65
CA TYR A 173 -19.07 -13.00 13.84
C TYR A 173 -20.57 -13.16 13.56
N TYR A 174 -21.12 -14.30 13.99
CA TYR A 174 -22.55 -14.56 13.98
C TYR A 174 -22.95 -15.28 15.27
N ASP A 175 -24.21 -15.09 15.67
CA ASP A 175 -24.80 -15.79 16.80
C ASP A 175 -25.75 -16.89 16.31
N GLY A 176 -25.75 -18.04 17.00
CA GLY A 176 -26.58 -19.19 16.66
C GLY A 176 -26.06 -20.04 15.49
N THR A 177 -26.99 -20.54 14.67
CA THR A 177 -26.67 -21.44 13.55
C THR A 177 -26.28 -20.67 12.30
N PHE A 178 -25.26 -21.17 11.60
CA PHE A 178 -24.87 -20.63 10.31
C PHE A 178 -25.95 -20.90 9.25
N TYR A 179 -26.24 -19.90 8.43
CA TYR A 179 -27.15 -20.01 7.28
C TYR A 179 -26.45 -19.52 6.02
N ASP A 180 -26.75 -20.16 4.89
CA ASP A 180 -26.26 -19.70 3.59
C ASP A 180 -26.74 -18.27 3.32
N PHE A 181 -25.87 -17.45 2.73
CA PHE A 181 -26.09 -16.02 2.44
C PHE A 181 -26.20 -15.08 3.66
N MET A 182 -25.75 -15.52 4.84
CA MET A 182 -25.68 -14.65 6.03
C MET A 182 -24.76 -13.42 5.84
N PHE A 183 -23.76 -13.53 4.96
CA PHE A 183 -22.85 -12.46 4.60
C PHE A 183 -23.05 -12.04 3.15
N LEU A 184 -23.13 -10.73 2.91
CA LEU A 184 -23.36 -10.15 1.58
C LEU A 184 -22.07 -9.99 0.75
N ASN A 185 -20.92 -9.91 1.43
CA ASN A 185 -19.64 -9.72 0.76
C ASN A 185 -19.14 -11.03 0.15
N THR A 186 -18.64 -10.97 -1.08
CA THR A 186 -17.96 -12.10 -1.72
C THR A 186 -16.72 -12.49 -0.89
N PRO A 187 -16.53 -13.75 -0.50
CA PRO A 187 -15.36 -14.15 0.29
C PRO A 187 -14.08 -14.08 -0.54
N VAL A 188 -12.96 -13.61 0.04
CA VAL A 188 -11.68 -13.45 -0.69
C VAL A 188 -10.94 -14.77 -0.85
N MET A 189 -10.97 -15.62 0.18
CA MET A 189 -10.11 -16.81 0.32
C MET A 189 -10.94 -18.04 0.65
N LYS A 190 -10.54 -19.20 0.14
CA LYS A 190 -11.10 -20.50 0.52
C LYS A 190 -10.35 -21.05 1.73
N VAL A 191 -11.11 -21.49 2.74
CA VAL A 191 -10.58 -22.19 3.92
C VAL A 191 -11.38 -23.45 4.13
N TYR A 192 -10.70 -24.60 4.20
CA TYR A 192 -11.29 -25.91 4.33
C TYR A 192 -11.17 -26.40 5.78
N ALA A 193 -12.25 -26.98 6.33
CA ALA A 193 -12.18 -27.72 7.58
C ALA A 193 -11.73 -29.16 7.29
N LYS A 194 -10.54 -29.55 7.71
CA LYS A 194 -10.01 -30.91 7.58
C LYS A 194 -10.04 -31.64 8.91
N VAL A 195 -10.29 -32.95 8.82
CA VAL A 195 -10.35 -33.84 9.99
C VAL A 195 -9.08 -34.67 10.05
N VAL A 196 -8.50 -34.79 11.25
CA VAL A 196 -7.40 -35.73 11.49
C VAL A 196 -7.97 -37.16 11.62
N PRO A 197 -7.53 -38.13 10.81
CA PRO A 197 -8.03 -39.50 10.89
C PRO A 197 -7.85 -40.10 12.29
N ASN A 198 -8.88 -40.77 12.81
CA ASN A 198 -8.91 -41.37 14.16
C ASN A 198 -8.77 -40.35 15.31
N SER A 199 -9.15 -39.10 15.08
CA SER A 199 -9.17 -38.02 16.07
C SER A 199 -10.45 -37.20 15.95
N SER A 200 -10.82 -36.52 17.03
CA SER A 200 -11.91 -35.54 17.09
C SER A 200 -11.44 -34.14 16.73
N GLN A 201 -10.18 -33.99 16.32
CA GLN A 201 -9.61 -32.70 15.95
C GLN A 201 -9.96 -32.34 14.50
N ILE A 202 -10.58 -31.18 14.36
CA ILE A 202 -10.88 -30.52 13.08
C ILE A 202 -10.05 -29.23 13.05
N TYR A 203 -9.28 -29.04 11.99
CA TYR A 203 -8.43 -27.87 11.80
C TYR A 203 -8.74 -27.18 10.47
N LEU A 204 -8.39 -25.90 10.38
CA LEU A 204 -8.54 -25.11 9.15
C LEU A 204 -7.29 -25.27 8.28
N GLU A 205 -7.50 -25.52 6.99
CA GLU A 205 -6.47 -25.51 5.97
C GLU A 205 -6.88 -24.58 4.83
N PRO A 206 -6.13 -23.51 4.53
CA PRO A 206 -4.96 -23.03 5.28
C PRO A 206 -5.29 -22.53 6.69
N THR A 207 -4.29 -22.50 7.56
CA THR A 207 -4.40 -21.93 8.91
C THR A 207 -4.53 -20.41 8.86
N PHE A 208 -5.08 -19.79 9.91
CA PHE A 208 -5.14 -18.33 9.97
C PHE A 208 -3.78 -17.65 9.88
N GLU A 209 -2.73 -18.25 10.45
CA GLU A 209 -1.38 -17.70 10.39
C GLU A 209 -0.81 -17.75 8.95
N GLU A 210 -1.14 -18.79 8.17
CA GLU A 210 -0.78 -18.87 6.76
C GLU A 210 -1.50 -17.79 5.94
N VAL A 211 -2.80 -17.59 6.16
CA VAL A 211 -3.57 -16.52 5.50
C VAL A 211 -3.04 -15.14 5.90
N ARG A 212 -2.70 -14.96 7.19
CA ARG A 212 -2.11 -13.72 7.72
C ARG A 212 -0.76 -13.42 7.07
N THR A 213 0.09 -14.43 6.96
CA THR A 213 1.40 -14.34 6.31
C THR A 213 1.24 -14.02 4.83
N MET A 214 0.26 -14.63 4.16
CA MET A 214 -0.06 -14.33 2.76
C MET A 214 -0.48 -12.86 2.58
N LEU A 215 -1.38 -12.34 3.42
CA LEU A 215 -1.81 -10.93 3.34
C LEU A 215 -0.65 -9.96 3.58
N ARG A 216 0.19 -10.22 4.60
CA ARG A 216 1.43 -9.45 4.83
C ARG A 216 2.36 -9.51 3.62
N THR A 217 2.51 -10.69 3.01
CA THR A 217 3.32 -10.86 1.80
C THR A 217 2.77 -10.01 0.65
N CYS A 218 1.45 -9.85 0.52
CA CYS A 218 0.86 -8.97 -0.50
C CYS A 218 1.28 -7.50 -0.30
N PHE A 219 1.20 -6.97 0.93
CA PHE A 219 1.67 -5.62 1.24
C PHE A 219 3.16 -5.43 0.92
N VAL A 220 3.98 -6.41 1.32
CA VAL A 220 5.43 -6.40 1.05
C VAL A 220 5.72 -6.47 -0.44
N LYS A 221 4.96 -7.24 -1.23
CA LYS A 221 5.10 -7.33 -2.69
C LYS A 221 4.78 -6.01 -3.38
N ILE A 222 3.72 -5.32 -2.94
CA ILE A 222 3.39 -3.97 -3.44
C ILE A 222 4.54 -3.00 -3.13
N LEU A 223 5.06 -3.02 -1.90
CA LEU A 223 6.19 -2.16 -1.49
C LEU A 223 7.45 -2.44 -2.33
N ASN A 224 7.78 -3.72 -2.55
CA ASN A 224 8.97 -4.14 -3.27
C ASN A 224 9.01 -3.71 -4.74
N VAL A 225 7.89 -3.24 -5.33
CA VAL A 225 7.91 -2.65 -6.67
C VAL A 225 8.86 -1.44 -6.74
N ASN A 226 8.99 -0.67 -5.66
CA ASN A 226 9.90 0.48 -5.60
C ASN A 226 11.36 0.10 -5.29
N ALA A 227 11.64 -1.15 -4.95
CA ALA A 227 12.95 -1.54 -4.44
C ALA A 227 14.00 -1.54 -5.55
N LYS A 228 15.18 -0.98 -5.28
CA LYS A 228 16.32 -0.96 -6.21
C LYS A 228 15.98 -0.39 -7.61
N LEU A 229 15.12 0.63 -7.67
CA LEU A 229 14.90 1.36 -8.91
C LEU A 229 16.15 2.22 -9.21
N PRO A 230 16.79 2.10 -10.38
CA PRO A 230 18.06 2.76 -10.66
C PRO A 230 17.89 4.28 -10.74
N ARG A 231 18.92 5.05 -10.40
CA ARG A 231 18.92 6.49 -10.69
C ARG A 231 18.86 6.73 -12.21
N ILE A 232 18.29 7.86 -12.63
CA ILE A 232 18.11 8.15 -14.06
C ILE A 232 19.44 8.27 -14.81
N GLU A 233 20.50 8.68 -14.13
CA GLU A 233 21.87 8.77 -14.64
C GLU A 233 22.41 7.42 -15.08
N ASN A 234 22.06 6.33 -14.37
CA ASN A 234 22.49 4.98 -14.74
C ASN A 234 21.92 4.52 -16.09
N ILE A 235 20.81 5.12 -16.52
CA ILE A 235 20.16 4.83 -17.80
C ILE A 235 20.69 5.76 -18.90
N MET A 236 20.88 7.04 -18.59
CA MET A 236 21.31 8.04 -19.57
C MET A 236 22.81 7.98 -19.90
N PHE A 237 23.65 7.63 -18.92
CA PHE A 237 25.10 7.70 -19.05
C PHE A 237 25.72 6.31 -18.91
N PRO A 238 26.35 5.76 -19.98
CA PRO A 238 27.00 4.45 -19.93
C PRO A 238 28.06 4.32 -18.82
N GLU A 239 28.70 5.43 -18.46
CA GLU A 239 29.71 5.53 -17.39
C GLU A 239 29.16 5.16 -16.00
N PHE A 240 27.84 5.29 -15.81
CA PHE A 240 27.14 5.01 -14.56
C PHE A 240 26.45 3.65 -14.57
N GLN A 241 26.50 2.89 -15.67
CA GLN A 241 25.86 1.58 -15.80
C GLN A 241 26.34 0.57 -14.74
N HIS A 242 27.57 0.73 -14.25
CA HIS A 242 28.16 -0.14 -13.22
C HIS A 242 28.05 0.42 -11.80
N LYS A 243 27.43 1.59 -11.60
CA LYS A 243 27.25 2.17 -10.26
C LYS A 243 25.92 1.70 -9.68
N ASP A 244 25.98 1.05 -8.52
CA ASP A 244 24.81 0.64 -7.72
C ASP A 244 24.17 1.84 -7.01
N THR A 245 23.54 2.73 -7.79
CA THR A 245 22.81 3.88 -7.25
C THR A 245 21.32 3.77 -7.56
N TYR A 246 20.50 4.01 -6.54
CA TYR A 246 19.06 3.75 -6.57
C TYR A 246 18.28 4.99 -6.11
N LEU A 247 17.04 5.11 -6.57
CA LEU A 247 16.08 6.07 -6.02
C LEU A 247 15.76 5.76 -4.56
N SER A 248 15.35 6.78 -3.82
CA SER A 248 14.86 6.61 -2.45
C SER A 248 13.60 5.74 -2.44
N SER A 249 13.73 4.52 -1.93
CA SER A 249 12.62 3.57 -1.76
C SER A 249 11.81 3.89 -0.51
N VAL A 250 10.50 3.60 -0.56
CA VAL A 250 9.63 3.63 0.63
C VAL A 250 9.76 2.30 1.37
N SER A 251 9.99 2.36 2.68
CA SER A 251 10.04 1.18 3.53
C SER A 251 8.75 0.98 4.35
N ASP A 252 8.59 -0.23 4.86
CA ASP A 252 7.53 -0.62 5.79
C ASP A 252 7.64 0.06 7.17
N GLY A 253 8.84 0.48 7.56
CA GLY A 253 9.09 1.19 8.82
C GLY A 253 8.68 2.67 8.84
N GLU A 254 8.22 3.23 7.73
CA GLU A 254 7.70 4.60 7.69
C GLU A 254 6.32 4.65 8.37
N GLY A 255 6.13 5.53 9.36
CA GLY A 255 4.90 5.62 10.17
C GLY A 255 3.61 5.57 9.35
N PRO A 256 3.41 6.43 8.33
CA PRO A 256 2.19 6.43 7.53
C PRO A 256 1.94 5.12 6.76
N ILE A 257 2.99 4.39 6.40
CA ILE A 257 2.90 3.12 5.67
C ILE A 257 2.61 1.98 6.65
N ALA A 258 3.31 1.95 7.78
CA ALA A 258 3.06 1.00 8.86
C ALA A 258 1.60 1.08 9.36
N ASP A 259 1.08 2.31 9.53
CA ASP A 259 -0.31 2.54 9.95
C ASP A 259 -1.32 1.94 8.96
N LEU A 260 -1.07 2.07 7.64
CA LEU A 260 -1.93 1.49 6.60
C LEU A 260 -1.89 -0.04 6.60
N ILE A 261 -0.70 -0.63 6.80
CA ILE A 261 -0.55 -2.09 6.88
C ILE A 261 -1.29 -2.62 8.11
N GLU A 262 -1.10 -1.98 9.26
CA GLU A 262 -1.76 -2.38 10.51
C GLU A 262 -3.28 -2.24 10.41
N GLU A 263 -3.78 -1.16 9.80
CA GLU A 263 -5.20 -0.99 9.51
C GLU A 263 -5.74 -2.17 8.69
N GLY A 264 -5.08 -2.51 7.57
CA GLY A 264 -5.46 -3.63 6.73
C GLY A 264 -5.45 -4.97 7.46
N MET A 265 -4.43 -5.22 8.30
CA MET A 265 -4.33 -6.43 9.11
C MET A 265 -5.41 -6.50 10.18
N SER A 266 -5.82 -5.37 10.77
CA SER A 266 -6.89 -5.34 11.78
C SER A 266 -8.23 -5.85 11.22
N TYR A 267 -8.54 -5.55 9.95
CA TYR A 267 -9.73 -6.07 9.28
C TYR A 267 -9.68 -7.58 9.11
N PHE A 268 -8.51 -8.16 8.87
CA PHE A 268 -8.34 -9.62 8.84
C PHE A 268 -8.62 -10.25 10.22
N GLU A 269 -8.07 -9.70 11.30
CA GLU A 269 -8.23 -10.26 12.65
C GLU A 269 -9.72 -10.30 13.06
N MET A 270 -10.51 -9.29 12.69
CA MET A 270 -11.96 -9.26 12.92
C MET A 270 -12.73 -10.38 12.21
N ASN A 271 -12.14 -10.99 11.18
CA ASN A 271 -12.73 -12.06 10.38
C ASN A 271 -12.21 -13.47 10.75
N THR A 272 -11.55 -13.62 11.90
CA THR A 272 -11.09 -14.95 12.38
C THR A 272 -12.15 -15.69 13.20
N LEU A 273 -13.05 -14.97 13.87
CA LEU A 273 -14.02 -15.54 14.79
C LEU A 273 -15.09 -16.41 14.12
N GLY A 274 -15.54 -16.04 12.91
CA GLY A 274 -16.58 -16.77 12.18
C GLY A 274 -16.23 -18.24 11.91
N PRO A 275 -15.08 -18.55 11.27
CA PRO A 275 -14.69 -19.93 11.03
C PRO A 275 -14.43 -20.73 12.32
N GLU A 276 -13.97 -20.10 13.40
CA GLU A 276 -13.84 -20.78 14.70
C GLU A 276 -15.20 -21.19 15.28
N LEU A 277 -16.19 -20.28 15.22
CA LEU A 277 -17.57 -20.59 15.60
C LEU A 277 -18.15 -21.68 14.71
N TYR A 278 -17.85 -21.65 13.41
CA TYR A 278 -18.28 -22.67 12.46
C TYR A 278 -17.71 -24.06 12.81
N LEU A 279 -16.43 -24.15 13.21
CA LEU A 279 -15.86 -25.40 13.70
C LEU A 279 -16.54 -25.92 14.96
N SER A 280 -17.03 -25.03 15.84
CA SER A 280 -17.73 -25.45 17.06
C SER A 280 -19.01 -26.23 16.79
N PHE A 281 -19.68 -25.98 15.65
CA PHE A 281 -20.87 -26.72 15.21
C PHE A 281 -20.57 -28.21 14.98
N TYR A 282 -19.37 -28.55 14.51
CA TYR A 282 -19.01 -29.95 14.25
C TYR A 282 -18.69 -30.75 15.51
N LYS A 283 -18.59 -30.11 16.69
CA LYS A 283 -18.34 -30.79 17.96
C LYS A 283 -19.38 -31.87 18.28
N GLN A 284 -20.62 -31.67 17.86
CA GLN A 284 -21.69 -32.67 18.04
C GLN A 284 -21.45 -33.96 17.25
N PHE A 285 -20.65 -33.91 16.18
CA PHE A 285 -20.36 -35.07 15.32
C PHE A 285 -19.03 -35.76 15.64
N HIS A 286 -18.31 -35.33 16.70
CA HIS A 286 -17.02 -35.92 17.08
C HIS A 286 -17.10 -37.43 17.35
N TYR A 287 -18.24 -37.94 17.82
CA TYR A 287 -18.42 -39.39 18.05
C TYR A 287 -18.33 -40.22 16.75
N ILE A 288 -18.64 -39.62 15.60
CA ILE A 288 -18.49 -40.24 14.28
C ILE A 288 -16.99 -40.27 13.92
N LEU A 289 -16.29 -39.15 14.14
CA LEU A 289 -14.90 -38.96 13.75
C LEU A 289 -13.92 -39.80 14.61
N ASP A 290 -14.18 -39.91 15.91
CA ASP A 290 -13.39 -40.72 16.87
C ASP A 290 -13.56 -42.24 16.68
N GLY A 291 -14.42 -42.67 15.75
CA GLY A 291 -14.73 -44.09 15.54
C GLY A 291 -15.57 -44.74 16.64
N LYS A 292 -16.07 -43.96 17.63
CA LYS A 292 -17.02 -44.44 18.65
C LYS A 292 -18.32 -44.93 18.00
N ALA A 293 -18.83 -44.21 17.00
CA ALA A 293 -20.01 -44.63 16.24
C ALA A 293 -19.81 -46.03 15.62
N LYS A 294 -18.63 -46.29 15.05
CA LYS A 294 -18.29 -47.60 14.47
C LYS A 294 -18.25 -48.69 15.54
N LYS A 295 -17.66 -48.41 16.71
CA LYS A 295 -17.65 -49.35 17.85
C LYS A 295 -19.05 -49.64 18.36
N MET A 296 -19.86 -48.60 18.60
CA MET A 296 -21.26 -48.72 19.01
C MET A 296 -22.09 -49.53 18.02
N LEU A 297 -21.86 -49.34 16.72
CA LEU A 297 -22.53 -50.12 15.67
C LEU A 297 -22.12 -51.60 15.70
N HIS A 298 -20.83 -51.88 15.87
CA HIS A 298 -20.36 -53.27 16.02
C HIS A 298 -20.89 -53.93 17.31
N GLU A 299 -20.96 -53.19 18.43
CA GLU A 299 -21.55 -53.66 19.69
C GLU A 299 -23.05 -53.92 19.54
N PHE A 300 -23.79 -53.03 18.89
CA PHE A 300 -25.22 -53.19 18.60
C PHE A 300 -25.50 -54.43 17.74
N LEU A 301 -24.69 -54.67 16.71
CA LEU A 301 -24.82 -55.85 15.84
C LEU A 301 -24.40 -57.16 16.52
N ALA A 302 -23.63 -57.09 17.60
CA ALA A 302 -23.14 -58.25 18.35
C ALA A 302 -23.99 -58.59 19.59
N MET A 303 -25.10 -57.88 19.84
CA MET A 303 -26.01 -58.18 20.96
C MET A 303 -26.71 -59.53 20.76
N ASP A 304 -26.87 -60.28 21.86
CA ASP A 304 -27.58 -61.56 21.89
C ASP A 304 -28.68 -61.52 22.98
N PRO A 305 -29.98 -61.62 22.62
CA PRO A 305 -30.53 -61.88 21.28
C PRO A 305 -30.33 -60.71 20.29
N PRO A 306 -30.35 -60.99 18.98
CA PRO A 306 -30.13 -59.97 17.96
C PRO A 306 -31.19 -58.86 18.00
N PRO A 307 -30.82 -57.61 17.68
CA PRO A 307 -31.72 -56.46 17.79
C PRO A 307 -32.93 -56.60 16.87
N ILE A 308 -34.09 -56.14 17.36
CA ILE A 308 -35.37 -56.24 16.65
C ILE A 308 -35.46 -55.11 15.62
N MET A 309 -36.16 -55.29 14.48
CA MET A 309 -36.34 -54.25 13.45
C MET A 309 -36.80 -52.88 13.99
N LYS A 310 -37.57 -52.84 15.09
CA LYS A 310 -37.97 -51.57 15.75
C LYS A 310 -36.80 -50.79 16.36
N GLU A 311 -35.73 -51.46 16.74
CA GLU A 311 -34.54 -50.86 17.36
C GLU A 311 -33.61 -50.25 16.30
N TYR A 312 -33.67 -50.72 15.05
CA TYR A 312 -32.97 -50.10 13.92
C TYR A 312 -33.57 -48.76 13.47
N CYS A 313 -34.80 -48.45 13.88
CA CYS A 313 -35.50 -47.21 13.51
C CYS A 313 -35.31 -46.07 14.53
N LYS A 314 -34.54 -46.27 15.60
CA LYS A 314 -34.24 -45.28 16.63
C LYS A 314 -32.81 -44.78 16.49
#